data_AF-A0A381YEJ6-F1
#
_entry.id   AF-A0A381YEJ6-F1
#
_cell.length_a   1.000
_cell.length_b   1.000
_cell.length_c   1.000
_cell.angle_alpha   90.00
_cell.angle_beta   90.00
_cell.angle_gamma   90.00
#
_symmetry.space_group_name_H-M   'P 1'
#
loop_
_entity.id
_entity.type
_entity.pdbx_description
1 polymer ?
#
loop_
_entity_poly.entity_id
_entity_poly.type
_entity_poly.pdbx_seq_one_letter_code
_entity_poly.pdbx_strand_id
1 'polypeptide(L)' 'MVMNEVKRRFRIGVDTGGTFTDVVLVDEASGEILVAKVATVPADPSIGCMNGIEKALAAYGLDP' A
#
# COMPACT_ATOMS: atom_id res chain seq x y z
N MET A 1 22.18 -8.71 -24.07
CA MET A 1 21.00 -9.25 -23.37
C MET A 1 20.32 -8.07 -22.70
N VAL A 2 19.24 -7.56 -23.28
CA VAL A 2 18.47 -6.48 -22.64
C VAL A 2 17.57 -7.16 -21.62
N MET A 3 17.83 -6.93 -20.34
CA MET A 3 16.89 -7.33 -19.28
C MET A 3 15.69 -6.42 -19.43
N ASN A 4 14.59 -6.97 -19.94
CA ASN A 4 13.34 -6.22 -20.04
C ASN A 4 12.84 -6.01 -18.62
N GLU A 5 12.78 -4.76 -18.17
CA GLU A 5 12.27 -4.43 -16.84
C GLU A 5 10.78 -4.80 -16.80
N VAL A 6 10.45 -5.84 -16.05
CA VAL A 6 9.05 -6.20 -15.83
C VAL A 6 8.50 -5.17 -14.85
N LYS A 7 7.81 -4.17 -15.38
CA LYS A 7 7.06 -3.19 -14.58
C LYS A 7 6.02 -3.97 -13.74
N ARG A 8 6.28 -4.15 -12.45
CA ARG A 8 5.29 -4.71 -11.53
C ARG A 8 4.12 -3.74 -11.40
N ARG A 9 2.91 -4.28 -11.43
CA ARG A 9 1.68 -3.52 -11.22
C ARG A 9 1.08 -3.95 -9.92
N PHE A 10 0.68 -2.98 -9.12
CA PHE A 10 0.01 -3.21 -7.86
C PHE A 10 -1.36 -2.57 -7.90
N ARG A 11 -2.34 -3.23 -7.26
CA ARG A 11 -3.61 -2.61 -6.90
C ARG A 11 -3.61 -2.30 -5.42
N ILE A 12 -4.10 -1.12 -5.09
CA ILE A 12 -4.23 -0.66 -3.71
C ILE A 12 -5.70 -0.42 -3.41
N GLY A 13 -6.19 -1.05 -2.35
CA GLY A 13 -7.45 -0.70 -1.71
C GLY A 13 -7.17 0.02 -0.40
N VAL A 14 -7.88 1.12 -0.13
CA VAL A 14 -7.78 1.87 1.13
C VAL A 14 -9.18 2.03 1.71
N ASP A 15 -9.33 1.68 2.99
CA ASP A 15 -10.52 1.96 3.79
C ASP A 15 -10.14 2.83 4.98
N THR A 16 -10.74 4.01 5.10
CA THR A 16 -10.44 4.95 6.17
C THR A 16 -11.59 4.99 7.16
N GLY A 17 -11.39 4.38 8.33
CA GLY A 17 -12.30 4.47 9.46
C GLY A 17 -11.98 5.62 10.40
N GLY A 18 -12.70 5.72 11.52
CA GLY A 18 -12.47 6.74 12.55
C GLY A 18 -11.23 6.52 13.42
N THR A 19 -10.84 5.26 13.62
CA THR A 19 -9.69 4.89 14.46
C THR A 19 -8.49 4.45 13.63
N PHE A 20 -8.74 3.65 12.60
CA PHE A 20 -7.70 3.07 11.76
C PHE A 20 -8.01 3.27 10.28
N THR A 21 -6.93 3.38 9.51
CA THR A 21 -6.92 3.25 8.06
C THR A 21 -6.32 1.89 7.71
N ASP A 22 -7.05 1.12 6.92
CA ASP A 22 -6.67 -0.19 6.41
C ASP A 22 -6.26 -0.06 4.94
N VAL A 23 -5.11 -0.66 4.59
CA VAL A 23 -4.56 -0.67 3.24
C VAL A 23 -4.31 -2.11 2.81
N VAL A 24 -4.79 -2.47 1.63
CA VAL A 24 -4.54 -3.76 0.98
C VAL A 24 -3.77 -3.51 -0.30
N LEU A 25 -2.61 -4.13 -0.43
CA LEU A 25 -1.74 -4.07 -1.60
C LEU A 25 -1.73 -5.46 -2.27
N VAL A 26 -2.07 -5.51 -3.56
CA VAL A 26 -2.10 -6.74 -4.34
C VAL A 26 -1.09 -6.64 -5.48
N ASP A 27 -0.10 -7.51 -5.52
CA ASP A 27 0.78 -7.68 -6.69
C ASP A 27 0.00 -8.39 -7.79
N GLU A 28 -0.23 -7.74 -8.92
CA GLU A 28 -0.98 -8.34 -10.03
C GLU A 28 -0.26 -9.53 -10.69
N ALA A 29 1.06 -9.61 -10.56
CA ALA A 29 1.85 -10.67 -11.19
C ALA A 29 1.91 -11.94 -10.34
N SER A 30 2.14 -11.80 -9.03
CA SER A 30 2.23 -12.95 -8.11
C SER A 30 0.90 -13.31 -7.44
N GLY A 31 -0.05 -12.36 -7.38
CA GLY A 31 -1.27 -12.48 -6.59
C GLY A 31 -1.05 -12.33 -5.09
N GLU A 32 0.17 -11.99 -4.65
CA GLU A 32 0.49 -11.81 -3.24
C GLU A 32 -0.21 -10.57 -2.67
N ILE A 33 -0.76 -10.74 -1.47
CA ILE A 33 -1.55 -9.72 -0.77
C ILE A 33 -0.83 -9.33 0.51
N LEU A 34 -0.60 -8.03 0.66
CA LEU A 34 -0.15 -7.44 1.91
C LEU A 34 -1.23 -6.53 2.48
N VAL A 35 -1.32 -6.54 3.80
CA VAL A 35 -2.26 -5.71 4.55
C VAL A 35 -1.50 -4.86 5.53
N ALA A 36 -1.73 -3.55 5.50
CA ALA A 36 -1.22 -2.61 6.47
C ALA A 36 -2.40 -1.96 7.20
N LYS A 37 -2.25 -1.81 8.51
CA LYS A 37 -3.16 -1.02 9.36
C LYS A 37 -2.34 0.06 10.04
N VAL A 38 -2.84 1.29 10.00
CA VAL A 38 -2.27 2.46 10.66
C VAL A 38 -3.37 3.25 11.35
N ALA A 39 -3.01 4.08 12.34
CA ALA A 39 -3.98 4.98 12.96
C ALA A 39 -4.50 5.99 11.94
N THR A 40 -5.81 6.25 11.94
CA THR A 40 -6.38 7.37 11.19
C THR A 40 -5.84 8.66 11.77
N VAL A 41 -5.62 9.67 10.92
CA VAL A 41 -5.39 11.05 11.35
C VAL A 41 -6.69 11.81 11.08
N PRO A 42 -7.60 11.99 12.05
CA PRO A 42 -8.94 12.50 11.76
C PRO A 42 -8.94 13.93 11.23
N ALA A 43 -7.95 14.74 11.63
CA ALA A 43 -7.77 16.10 11.14
C ALA A 43 -7.37 16.14 9.66
N ASP A 44 -6.72 15.09 9.16
CA ASP A 44 -6.35 14.94 7.76
C ASP A 44 -6.22 13.45 7.39
N PRO A 45 -7.31 12.82 6.92
CA PRO A 45 -7.33 11.40 6.55
C PRO A 45 -6.32 11.03 5.46
N SER A 46 -5.87 11.99 4.64
CA SER A 46 -4.89 11.73 3.59
C SER A 46 -3.53 11.29 4.16
N ILE A 47 -3.17 11.78 5.35
CA ILE A 47 -1.95 11.39 6.06
C ILE A 47 -2.04 9.91 6.48
N GLY A 48 -3.17 9.49 7.04
CA GLY A 48 -3.42 8.08 7.39
C GLY A 48 -3.36 7.16 6.16
N CYS A 49 -3.92 7.61 5.03
CA CYS A 49 -3.84 6.92 3.76
C CYS A 49 -2.39 6.72 3.29
N MET A 50 -1.60 7.80 3.21
CA MET A 50 -0.20 7.73 2.76
C MET A 50 0.67 6.87 3.67
N ASN A 51 0.53 7.03 5.00
CA ASN A 51 1.23 6.18 5.97
C ASN A 51 0.92 4.69 5.78
N GLY A 52 -0.34 4.37 5.45
CA GLY A 52 -0.75 2.99 5.17
C GLY A 52 -0.15 2.43 3.88
N ILE A 53 -0.11 3.24 2.82
CA ILE A 53 0.49 2.89 1.53
C ILE A 53 2.01 2.66 1.69
N GLU A 54 2.71 3.60 2.31
CA GLU A 54 4.15 3.50 2.59
C GLU A 54 4.47 2.24 3.39
N LYS A 55 3.69 1.96 4.44
CA LYS A 55 3.86 0.75 5.26
C LYS A 55 3.66 -0.53 4.46
N ALA A 56 2.69 -0.56 3.54
CA ALA A 56 2.44 -1.73 2.70
C ALA A 56 3.55 -1.94 1.66
N LEU A 57 4.05 -0.88 1.03
CA LEU A 57 5.15 -0.93 0.06
C LEU A 57 6.50 -1.29 0.69
N ALA A 58 6.79 -0.75 1.88
CA ALA A 58 8.01 -1.06 2.63
C ALA A 58 8.13 -2.55 2.96
N ALA A 59 7.01 -3.25 3.15
CA ALA A 59 7.00 -4.70 3.36
C ALA A 59 7.39 -5.50 2.09
N TYR A 60 7.29 -4.91 0.90
CA TYR A 60 7.90 -5.42 -0.34
C TYR A 60 9.33 -4.89 -0.60
N GLY A 61 9.85 -4.01 0.25
CA GLY A 61 11.09 -3.28 0.00
C GLY A 61 10.99 -2.28 -1.16
N LEU A 62 9.80 -1.71 -1.38
CA LEU A 62 9.52 -0.73 -2.42
C LEU A 62 9.33 0.68 -1.82
N ASP A 63 9.65 1.69 -2.61
CA ASP A 63 9.41 3.11 -2.33
C ASP A 63 8.17 3.59 -3.14
N PRO A 64 7.32 4.50 -2.62
CA PRO A 64 6.10 4.98 -3.29
C PRO A 64 6.29 5.69 -4.63
#